data_AF-A0A8C3K1U7-F1
#
_entry.id   AF-A0A8C3K1U7-F1
#
_cell.length_a   1.000
_cell.length_b   1.000
_cell.length_c   1.000
_cell.angle_alpha   90.00
_cell.angle_beta   90.00
_cell.angle_gamma   90.00
#
_symmetry.space_group_name_H-M   'P 1'
#
loop_
_entity.id
_entity.type
_entity.pdbx_description
1 polymer ?
#
loop_
_entity_poly.entity_id
_entity_poly.type
_entity_poly.pdbx_seq_one_letter_code
_entity_poly.pdbx_strand_id
1 'polypeptide(L)'
;MSRLRLQRELREEAAALERRRQRELQRQSRIFNARVRTIGVDKDALDAQVKERKIQEAAEKARHEELANEMKQNDKITCMLEERQKNHIRNISKAITEFQKNFQKPETRREFDLSDPQALKKDKPARLSDDDPRCTVSGLQKFMGEDLNYDQRLKFQKEQLREWSLQQQRDWKNALADQKFADDLYDKNRIALDQKAMEQQQKEEENKRAVCAAAKDFNRTQAAEVAERKKLEKYQKMKDDMAEISSLLQGDFLSENPDQAVSSFGSHRVITDRWKGMNQDQLMAIRYSQQQQVLEKLVFQLMCIFCIPRFNNIIDKVCRRKYGLPCIS
;
A
#
# COMPACT_ATOMS: atom_id res chain seq x y z
N MET A 1 -81.26 -146.06 -119.83
CA MET A 1 -80.57 -144.85 -119.33
C MET A 1 -79.04 -145.03 -119.39
N SER A 2 -78.43 -144.92 -120.58
CA SER A 2 -76.95 -144.81 -120.71
C SER A 2 -76.57 -143.94 -121.91
N ARG A 3 -77.39 -143.94 -122.96
CA ARG A 3 -77.19 -143.12 -124.16
C ARG A 3 -77.24 -141.59 -123.92
N LEU A 4 -78.09 -141.12 -123.01
CA LEU A 4 -78.25 -139.68 -122.69
C LEU A 4 -77.14 -139.12 -121.77
N ARG A 5 -76.55 -139.95 -120.90
CA ARG A 5 -75.38 -139.55 -120.07
C ARG A 5 -74.10 -139.51 -120.91
N LEU A 6 -73.89 -140.52 -121.76
CA LEU A 6 -72.82 -140.52 -122.75
C LEU A 6 -72.92 -139.30 -123.70
N GLN A 7 -74.12 -138.91 -124.13
CA GLN A 7 -74.32 -137.68 -124.91
C GLN A 7 -74.03 -136.39 -124.13
N ARG A 8 -74.20 -136.36 -122.81
CA ARG A 8 -73.88 -135.21 -121.96
C ARG A 8 -72.38 -135.11 -121.69
N GLU A 9 -71.73 -136.24 -121.38
CA GLU A 9 -70.27 -136.32 -121.22
C GLU A 9 -69.57 -135.98 -122.55
N LEU A 10 -70.05 -136.49 -123.69
CA LEU A 10 -69.57 -136.07 -125.01
C LEU A 10 -69.79 -134.58 -125.29
N ARG A 11 -70.89 -133.97 -124.80
CA ARG A 11 -71.14 -132.52 -124.94
C ARG A 11 -70.27 -131.68 -124.02
N GLU A 12 -70.01 -132.13 -122.80
CA GLU A 12 -69.11 -131.46 -121.85
C GLU A 12 -67.65 -131.61 -122.26
N GLU A 13 -67.26 -132.79 -122.77
CA GLU A 13 -65.97 -133.02 -123.42
C GLU A 13 -65.86 -132.16 -124.67
N ALA A 14 -66.88 -132.12 -125.53
CA ALA A 14 -66.91 -131.23 -126.69
C ALA A 14 -66.82 -129.75 -126.28
N ALA A 15 -67.51 -129.31 -125.22
CA ALA A 15 -67.44 -127.94 -124.71
C ALA A 15 -66.10 -127.64 -124.02
N ALA A 16 -65.46 -128.63 -123.39
CA ALA A 16 -64.10 -128.50 -122.86
C ALA A 16 -63.08 -128.42 -124.00
N LEU A 17 -63.26 -129.21 -125.05
CA LEU A 17 -62.46 -129.20 -126.28
C LEU A 17 -62.66 -127.91 -127.06
N GLU A 18 -63.88 -127.38 -127.09
CA GLU A 18 -64.22 -126.05 -127.64
C GLU A 18 -63.62 -124.94 -126.81
N ARG A 19 -63.69 -124.97 -125.47
CA ARG A 19 -62.97 -124.02 -124.61
C ARG A 19 -61.46 -124.11 -124.81
N ARG A 20 -60.91 -125.30 -125.07
CA ARG A 20 -59.49 -125.49 -125.39
C ARG A 20 -59.16 -124.92 -126.76
N ARG A 21 -59.97 -125.21 -127.78
CA ARG A 21 -59.86 -124.63 -129.13
C ARG A 21 -60.03 -123.12 -129.13
N GLN A 22 -60.98 -122.58 -128.37
CA GLN A 22 -61.21 -121.14 -128.23
C GLN A 22 -60.06 -120.45 -127.49
N ARG A 23 -59.54 -121.04 -126.40
CA ARG A 23 -58.31 -120.54 -125.75
C ARG A 23 -57.11 -120.61 -126.68
N GLU A 24 -56.96 -121.70 -127.44
CA GLU A 24 -55.87 -121.84 -128.41
C GLU A 24 -56.04 -120.86 -129.57
N LEU A 25 -57.26 -120.60 -130.04
CA LEU A 25 -57.56 -119.56 -131.05
C LEU A 25 -57.27 -118.16 -130.53
N GLN A 26 -57.68 -117.83 -129.28
CA GLN A 26 -57.34 -116.56 -128.61
C GLN A 26 -55.83 -116.42 -128.36
N ARG A 27 -55.14 -117.53 -128.13
CA ARG A 27 -53.68 -117.56 -127.98
C ARG A 27 -52.99 -117.38 -129.33
N GLN A 28 -53.43 -118.10 -130.37
CA GLN A 28 -52.93 -117.98 -131.73
C GLN A 28 -53.14 -116.56 -132.26
N SER A 29 -54.30 -115.95 -132.03
CA SER A 29 -54.55 -114.56 -132.44
C SER A 29 -53.62 -113.54 -131.79
N ARG A 30 -53.05 -113.86 -130.61
CA ARG A 30 -52.02 -113.05 -129.93
C ARG A 30 -50.60 -113.37 -130.41
N ILE A 31 -50.28 -114.65 -130.65
CA ILE A 31 -48.94 -115.12 -131.05
C ILE A 31 -48.63 -114.76 -132.50
N PHE A 32 -49.59 -114.92 -133.42
CA PHE A 32 -49.42 -114.64 -134.84
C PHE A 32 -49.58 -113.15 -135.19
N ASN A 33 -50.19 -112.34 -134.31
CA ASN A 33 -50.22 -110.90 -134.47
C ASN A 33 -48.89 -110.30 -133.99
N ALA A 34 -47.99 -110.03 -134.93
CA ALA A 34 -46.65 -109.50 -134.64
C ALA A 34 -46.68 -108.22 -133.77
N ARG A 35 -47.70 -107.36 -133.91
CA ARG A 35 -47.82 -106.12 -133.12
C ARG A 35 -48.15 -106.39 -131.66
N VAL A 36 -49.06 -107.34 -131.38
CA VAL A 36 -49.42 -107.74 -130.01
C VAL A 36 -48.27 -108.51 -129.34
N ARG A 37 -47.49 -109.27 -130.13
CA ARG A 37 -46.34 -110.01 -129.63
C ARG A 37 -45.16 -109.11 -129.25
N THR A 38 -44.94 -108.02 -130.00
CA THR A 38 -43.83 -107.09 -129.72
C THR A 38 -44.22 -105.98 -128.74
N ILE A 39 -45.46 -105.47 -128.77
CA ILE A 39 -45.93 -104.30 -127.97
C ILE A 39 -47.36 -104.53 -127.43
N GLY A 40 -47.65 -105.74 -126.95
CA GLY A 40 -48.94 -106.06 -126.35
C GLY A 40 -49.07 -105.45 -124.96
N VAL A 41 -49.89 -104.42 -124.82
CA VAL A 41 -50.12 -103.71 -123.55
C VAL A 41 -51.62 -103.66 -123.27
N ASP A 42 -52.02 -104.06 -122.05
CA ASP A 42 -53.40 -103.93 -121.56
C ASP A 42 -53.65 -102.49 -121.10
N LYS A 43 -54.26 -101.71 -121.99
CA LYS A 43 -54.50 -100.28 -121.74
C LYS A 43 -55.52 -100.06 -120.63
N ASP A 44 -56.55 -100.89 -120.55
CA ASP A 44 -57.64 -100.71 -119.58
C ASP A 44 -57.16 -100.99 -118.15
N ALA A 45 -56.34 -102.03 -117.97
CA ALA A 45 -55.70 -102.33 -116.68
C ALA A 45 -54.69 -101.26 -116.26
N LEU A 46 -53.88 -100.75 -117.20
CA LEU A 46 -52.96 -99.64 -116.92
C LEU A 46 -53.71 -98.35 -116.60
N ASP A 47 -54.81 -98.04 -117.29
CA ASP A 47 -55.64 -96.88 -117.01
C ASP A 47 -56.30 -96.98 -115.63
N ALA A 48 -56.71 -98.18 -115.20
CA ALA A 48 -57.20 -98.42 -113.84
C ALA A 48 -56.11 -98.22 -112.78
N GLN A 49 -54.90 -98.76 -112.99
CA GLN A 49 -53.76 -98.55 -112.09
C GLN A 49 -53.36 -97.07 -112.00
N VAL A 50 -53.37 -96.35 -113.12
CA VAL A 50 -53.10 -94.91 -113.16
C VAL A 50 -54.19 -94.13 -112.39
N LYS A 51 -55.46 -94.52 -112.51
CA LYS A 51 -56.56 -93.90 -111.74
C LYS A 51 -56.40 -94.16 -110.23
N GLU A 52 -56.09 -95.38 -109.82
CA GLU A 52 -55.87 -95.72 -108.40
C GLU A 52 -54.67 -94.96 -107.84
N ARG A 53 -53.54 -94.93 -108.55
CA ARG A 53 -52.37 -94.14 -108.15
C ARG A 53 -52.70 -92.66 -108.02
N LYS A 54 -53.48 -92.08 -108.96
CA LYS A 54 -53.94 -90.69 -108.87
C LYS A 54 -54.84 -90.44 -107.66
N ILE A 55 -55.71 -91.40 -107.30
CA ILE A 55 -56.57 -91.30 -106.11
C ILE A 55 -55.70 -91.34 -104.84
N GLN A 56 -54.71 -92.24 -104.78
CA GLN A 56 -53.78 -92.32 -103.66
C GLN A 56 -52.93 -91.04 -103.54
N GLU A 57 -52.34 -90.58 -104.65
CA GLU A 57 -51.58 -89.32 -104.71
C GLU A 57 -52.45 -88.13 -104.25
N ALA A 58 -53.73 -88.09 -104.66
CA ALA A 58 -54.67 -87.03 -104.23
C ALA A 58 -55.02 -87.13 -102.73
N ALA A 59 -55.19 -88.34 -102.18
CA ALA A 59 -55.47 -88.54 -100.76
C ALA A 59 -54.25 -88.21 -99.88
N GLU A 60 -53.04 -88.59 -100.30
CA GLU A 60 -51.80 -88.20 -99.63
C GLU A 60 -51.59 -86.69 -99.71
N LYS A 61 -51.84 -86.07 -100.87
CA LYS A 61 -51.79 -84.62 -101.02
C LYS A 61 -52.79 -83.92 -100.10
N ALA A 62 -54.02 -84.41 -99.99
CA ALA A 62 -55.02 -83.85 -99.08
C ALA A 62 -54.58 -83.97 -97.61
N ARG A 63 -54.03 -85.11 -97.19
CA ARG A 63 -53.45 -85.27 -95.84
C ARG A 63 -52.28 -84.33 -95.57
N HIS A 64 -51.38 -84.18 -96.54
CA HIS A 64 -50.26 -83.24 -96.43
C HIS A 64 -50.75 -81.78 -96.35
N GLU A 65 -51.80 -81.43 -97.10
CA GLU A 65 -52.43 -80.11 -97.04
C GLU A 65 -53.11 -79.86 -95.67
N GLU A 66 -53.79 -80.85 -95.10
CA GLU A 66 -54.36 -80.78 -93.75
C GLU A 66 -53.28 -80.56 -92.68
N LEU A 67 -52.22 -81.37 -92.68
CA LEU A 67 -51.09 -81.23 -91.75
C LEU A 67 -50.38 -79.88 -91.93
N ALA A 68 -50.20 -79.41 -93.17
CA ALA A 68 -49.62 -78.10 -93.44
C ALA A 68 -50.52 -76.96 -92.92
N ASN A 69 -51.84 -77.11 -93.00
CA ASN A 69 -52.79 -76.16 -92.44
C ASN A 69 -52.78 -76.15 -90.91
N GLU A 70 -52.70 -77.32 -90.27
CA GLU A 70 -52.55 -77.43 -88.82
C GLU A 70 -51.24 -76.79 -88.33
N MET A 71 -50.13 -77.03 -89.03
CA MET A 71 -48.84 -76.38 -88.74
C MET A 71 -48.94 -74.85 -88.81
N LYS A 72 -49.59 -74.30 -89.86
CA LYS A 72 -49.84 -72.85 -89.96
C LYS A 72 -50.70 -72.32 -88.81
N GLN A 73 -51.69 -73.08 -88.35
CA GLN A 73 -52.52 -72.69 -87.21
C GLN A 73 -51.70 -72.68 -85.91
N ASN A 74 -50.89 -73.71 -85.68
CA ASN A 74 -50.01 -73.82 -84.51
C ASN A 74 -48.93 -72.73 -84.48
N ASP A 75 -48.34 -72.41 -85.63
CA ASP A 75 -47.39 -71.30 -85.75
C ASP A 75 -48.06 -69.96 -85.38
N LYS A 76 -49.27 -69.73 -85.88
CA LYS A 76 -50.06 -68.53 -85.53
C LYS A 76 -50.36 -68.47 -84.03
N ILE A 77 -50.75 -69.58 -83.41
CA ILE A 77 -51.00 -69.64 -81.96
C ILE A 77 -49.71 -69.33 -81.19
N THR A 78 -48.57 -69.90 -81.61
CA THR A 78 -47.27 -69.68 -80.99
C THR A 78 -46.86 -68.20 -81.05
N CYS A 79 -46.98 -67.55 -82.21
CA CYS A 79 -46.70 -66.11 -82.34
C CYS A 79 -47.58 -65.25 -81.41
N MET A 80 -48.88 -65.57 -81.31
CA MET A 80 -49.80 -64.85 -80.41
C MET A 80 -49.43 -65.03 -78.93
N LEU A 81 -49.02 -66.25 -78.53
CA LEU A 81 -48.58 -66.54 -77.17
C LEU A 81 -47.26 -65.83 -76.84
N GLU A 82 -46.31 -65.81 -77.77
CA GLU A 82 -45.06 -65.06 -77.62
C GLU A 82 -45.30 -63.57 -77.46
N GLU A 83 -46.21 -62.97 -78.25
CA GLU A 83 -46.53 -61.56 -78.15
C GLU A 83 -47.20 -61.24 -76.79
N ARG A 84 -48.13 -62.09 -76.34
CA ARG A 84 -48.72 -61.97 -75.00
C ARG A 84 -47.65 -62.06 -73.91
N GLN A 85 -46.71 -63.00 -74.01
CA GLN A 85 -45.61 -63.14 -73.06
C GLN A 85 -44.70 -61.91 -73.07
N LYS A 86 -44.31 -61.42 -74.26
CA LYS A 86 -43.51 -60.19 -74.40
C LYS A 86 -44.21 -58.99 -73.76
N ASN A 87 -45.52 -58.84 -73.97
CA ASN A 87 -46.30 -57.77 -73.37
C ASN A 87 -46.43 -57.93 -71.84
N HIS A 88 -46.60 -59.16 -71.34
CA HIS A 88 -46.62 -59.43 -69.91
C HIS A 88 -45.28 -59.09 -69.23
N ILE A 89 -44.16 -59.51 -69.82
CA ILE A 89 -42.81 -59.17 -69.36
C ILE A 89 -42.62 -57.66 -69.35
N ARG A 90 -42.99 -56.96 -70.43
CA ARG A 90 -42.93 -55.49 -70.49
C ARG A 90 -43.75 -54.84 -69.38
N ASN A 91 -44.96 -55.31 -69.12
CA ASN A 91 -45.82 -54.75 -68.08
C ASN A 91 -45.26 -54.98 -66.67
N ILE A 92 -44.72 -56.17 -66.39
CA ILE A 92 -44.04 -56.46 -65.13
C ILE A 92 -42.81 -55.56 -64.97
N SER A 93 -41.96 -55.48 -65.99
CA SER A 93 -40.78 -54.60 -65.95
C SER A 93 -41.15 -53.15 -65.71
N LYS A 94 -42.20 -52.64 -66.37
CA LYS A 94 -42.72 -51.29 -66.12
C LYS A 94 -43.18 -51.12 -64.67
N ALA A 95 -43.97 -52.04 -64.13
CA ALA A 95 -44.44 -51.99 -62.75
C ALA A 95 -43.29 -52.03 -61.74
N ILE A 96 -42.26 -52.85 -61.99
CA ILE A 96 -41.05 -52.89 -61.14
C ILE A 96 -40.31 -51.56 -61.21
N THR A 97 -40.09 -51.00 -62.40
CA THR A 97 -39.42 -49.70 -62.55
C THR A 97 -40.21 -48.57 -61.90
N GLU A 98 -41.53 -48.56 -62.02
CA GLU A 98 -42.41 -47.60 -61.35
C GLU A 98 -42.33 -47.73 -59.83
N PHE A 99 -42.36 -48.96 -59.31
CA PHE A 99 -42.20 -49.22 -57.88
C PHE A 99 -40.84 -48.75 -57.37
N GLN A 100 -39.75 -49.08 -58.07
CA GLN A 100 -38.41 -48.63 -57.72
C GLN A 100 -38.30 -47.10 -57.72
N LYS A 101 -38.84 -46.44 -58.75
CA LYS A 101 -38.84 -44.98 -58.87
C LYS A 101 -39.63 -44.30 -57.75
N ASN A 102 -40.75 -44.88 -57.33
CA ASN A 102 -41.64 -44.26 -56.36
C ASN A 102 -41.23 -44.55 -54.91
N PHE A 103 -40.78 -45.77 -54.62
CA PHE A 103 -40.58 -46.27 -53.25
C PHE A 103 -39.15 -46.66 -52.89
N GLN A 104 -38.23 -46.72 -53.86
CA GLN A 104 -36.82 -47.08 -53.62
C GLN A 104 -35.86 -45.94 -53.97
N LYS A 105 -36.32 -44.70 -53.80
CA LYS A 105 -35.46 -43.53 -54.01
C LYS A 105 -34.31 -43.52 -52.99
N PRO A 106 -33.10 -43.08 -53.37
CA PRO A 106 -32.00 -42.93 -52.43
C PRO A 106 -32.37 -42.06 -51.22
N GLU A 107 -33.15 -41.00 -51.44
CA GLU A 107 -33.56 -40.05 -50.38
C GLU A 107 -34.46 -40.70 -49.31
N THR A 108 -35.17 -41.77 -49.66
CA THR A 108 -36.09 -42.48 -48.75
C THR A 108 -35.41 -43.55 -47.91
N ARG A 109 -34.09 -43.75 -48.08
CA ARG A 109 -33.32 -44.71 -47.29
C ARG A 109 -33.17 -44.21 -45.85
N ARG A 110 -33.08 -45.15 -44.90
CA ARG A 110 -32.94 -44.83 -43.47
C ARG A 110 -31.63 -44.10 -43.18
N GLU A 111 -30.58 -44.47 -43.90
CA GLU A 111 -29.21 -43.94 -43.78
C GLU A 111 -28.89 -42.85 -44.81
N PHE A 112 -29.91 -42.25 -45.44
CA PHE A 112 -29.67 -41.19 -46.43
C PHE A 112 -29.03 -39.95 -45.80
N ASP A 113 -29.34 -39.64 -44.55
CA ASP A 113 -28.72 -38.55 -43.77
C ASP A 113 -27.19 -38.66 -43.71
N LEU A 114 -26.66 -39.89 -43.63
CA LEU A 114 -25.22 -40.16 -43.63
C LEU A 114 -24.58 -40.09 -45.02
N SER A 115 -25.36 -40.36 -46.08
CA SER A 115 -24.89 -40.43 -47.46
C SER A 115 -25.27 -39.22 -48.32
N ASP A 116 -25.97 -38.26 -47.74
CA ASP A 116 -26.42 -37.05 -48.41
C ASP A 116 -25.20 -36.20 -48.87
N PRO A 117 -25.02 -35.97 -50.18
CA PRO A 117 -23.93 -35.14 -50.68
C PRO A 117 -23.94 -33.71 -50.14
N GLN A 118 -25.09 -33.24 -49.66
CA GLN A 118 -25.26 -31.90 -49.10
C GLN A 118 -25.26 -31.88 -47.56
N ALA A 119 -24.96 -32.99 -46.89
CA ALA A 119 -24.97 -33.10 -45.43
C ALA A 119 -24.18 -31.96 -44.76
N LEU A 120 -22.96 -31.71 -45.21
CA LEU A 120 -22.09 -30.65 -44.66
C LEU A 120 -22.64 -29.23 -44.83
N LYS A 121 -23.50 -28.99 -45.83
CA LYS A 121 -24.14 -27.68 -46.05
C LYS A 121 -25.37 -27.49 -45.18
N LYS A 122 -26.07 -28.59 -44.85
CA LYS A 122 -27.25 -28.60 -43.98
C LYS A 122 -26.87 -28.59 -42.50
N ASP A 123 -25.69 -29.13 -42.17
CA ASP A 123 -25.19 -29.21 -40.81
C ASP A 123 -24.88 -27.82 -40.24
N LYS A 124 -25.06 -27.68 -38.92
CA LYS A 124 -24.81 -26.43 -38.20
C LYS A 124 -23.40 -26.46 -37.62
N PRO A 125 -22.68 -25.32 -37.57
CA PRO A 125 -21.44 -25.23 -36.83
C PRO A 125 -21.57 -25.76 -35.40
N ALA A 126 -20.50 -26.38 -34.90
CA ALA A 126 -20.44 -26.99 -33.58
C ALA A 126 -20.69 -25.98 -32.44
N ARG A 127 -20.31 -24.72 -32.65
CA ARG A 127 -20.60 -23.57 -31.78
C ARG A 127 -21.09 -22.41 -32.65
N LEU A 128 -22.32 -21.94 -32.42
CA LEU A 128 -22.91 -20.81 -33.18
C LEU A 128 -22.61 -19.46 -32.55
N SER A 129 -22.56 -19.41 -31.22
CA SER A 129 -22.35 -18.22 -30.42
C SER A 129 -21.63 -18.61 -29.12
N ASP A 130 -21.10 -17.62 -28.41
CA ASP A 130 -20.49 -17.85 -27.11
C ASP A 130 -21.52 -18.31 -26.07
N ASP A 131 -22.77 -17.88 -26.17
CA ASP A 131 -23.86 -18.26 -25.26
C ASP A 131 -24.76 -19.36 -25.84
N ASP A 132 -24.24 -20.19 -26.75
CA ASP A 132 -24.98 -21.32 -27.32
C ASP A 132 -25.30 -22.36 -26.22
N PRO A 133 -26.59 -22.59 -25.89
CA PRO A 133 -26.97 -23.53 -24.83
C PRO A 133 -26.64 -24.99 -25.17
N ARG A 134 -26.33 -25.32 -26.44
CA ARG A 134 -25.89 -26.65 -26.86
C ARG A 134 -24.45 -26.94 -26.44
N CYS A 135 -23.63 -25.91 -26.21
CA CYS A 135 -22.24 -26.02 -25.80
C CYS A 135 -22.13 -26.30 -24.29
N THR A 136 -22.50 -27.52 -23.90
CA THR A 136 -22.32 -28.01 -22.53
C THR A 136 -20.86 -28.36 -22.22
N VAL A 137 -20.54 -28.53 -20.93
CA VAL A 137 -19.18 -28.86 -20.46
C VAL A 137 -18.64 -30.15 -21.08
N SER A 138 -19.49 -31.17 -21.27
CA SER A 138 -19.08 -32.44 -21.89
C SER A 138 -18.75 -32.32 -23.39
N GLY A 139 -19.27 -31.29 -24.06
CA GLY A 139 -19.07 -31.09 -25.49
C GLY A 139 -17.70 -30.54 -25.88
N LEU A 140 -16.93 -30.02 -24.90
CA LEU A 140 -15.56 -29.49 -25.10
C LEU A 140 -15.46 -28.38 -26.18
N GLN A 141 -16.57 -27.71 -26.52
CA GLN A 141 -16.61 -26.63 -27.51
C GLN A 141 -16.41 -25.23 -26.92
N LYS A 142 -16.59 -25.08 -25.60
CA LYS A 142 -16.44 -23.82 -24.88
C LYS A 142 -15.66 -24.08 -23.59
N PHE A 143 -14.52 -23.41 -23.44
CA PHE A 143 -13.74 -23.44 -22.22
C PHE A 143 -13.83 -22.12 -21.47
N MET A 144 -14.03 -22.19 -20.15
CA MET A 144 -14.09 -21.00 -19.30
C MET A 144 -12.77 -20.22 -19.22
N GLY A 145 -11.65 -20.84 -19.61
CA GLY A 145 -10.32 -20.22 -19.64
C GLY A 145 -10.01 -19.40 -20.90
N GLU A 146 -10.86 -19.45 -21.94
CA GLU A 146 -10.65 -18.69 -23.20
C GLU A 146 -10.66 -17.18 -22.98
N ASP A 147 -11.44 -16.70 -22.00
CA ASP A 147 -11.55 -15.31 -21.60
C ASP A 147 -11.58 -14.29 -22.75
N LEU A 148 -12.72 -14.23 -23.43
CA LEU A 148 -12.98 -13.30 -24.53
C LEU A 148 -12.89 -11.82 -24.11
N ASN A 149 -12.98 -11.53 -22.81
CA ASN A 149 -12.92 -10.17 -22.26
C ASN A 149 -11.53 -9.78 -21.77
N TYR A 150 -10.49 -10.57 -22.11
CA TYR A 150 -9.10 -10.32 -21.69
C TYR A 150 -8.65 -8.87 -21.96
N ASP A 151 -8.88 -8.37 -23.17
CA ASP A 151 -8.45 -7.02 -23.57
C ASP A 151 -9.18 -5.92 -22.79
N GLN A 152 -10.49 -6.10 -22.56
CA GLN A 152 -11.28 -5.16 -21.77
C GLN A 152 -10.81 -5.16 -20.31
N ARG A 153 -10.59 -6.33 -19.72
CA ARG A 153 -10.06 -6.45 -18.36
C ARG A 153 -8.69 -5.79 -18.24
N LEU A 154 -7.81 -6.01 -19.22
CA LEU A 154 -6.47 -5.42 -19.23
C LEU A 154 -6.55 -3.88 -19.33
N LYS A 155 -7.47 -3.35 -20.13
CA LYS A 155 -7.72 -1.91 -20.23
C LYS A 155 -8.16 -1.34 -18.88
N PHE A 156 -9.14 -1.95 -18.23
CA PHE A 156 -9.59 -1.52 -16.90
C PHE A 156 -8.47 -1.58 -15.85
N GLN A 157 -7.66 -2.65 -15.85
CA GLN A 157 -6.53 -2.78 -14.93
C GLN A 157 -5.48 -1.67 -15.15
N LYS A 158 -5.19 -1.33 -16.40
CA LYS A 158 -4.27 -0.23 -16.75
C LYS A 158 -4.83 1.13 -16.30
N GLU A 159 -6.13 1.36 -16.50
CA GLU A 159 -6.80 2.59 -16.04
C GLU A 159 -6.77 2.72 -14.51
N GLN A 160 -7.08 1.65 -13.78
CA GLN A 160 -6.99 1.61 -12.32
C GLN A 160 -5.56 1.93 -11.83
N LEU A 161 -4.56 1.27 -12.41
CA LEU A 161 -3.16 1.49 -12.03
C LEU A 161 -2.72 2.94 -12.32
N ARG A 162 -3.17 3.51 -13.44
CA ARG A 162 -2.91 4.91 -13.80
C ARG A 162 -3.49 5.86 -12.77
N GLU A 163 -4.75 5.69 -12.39
CA GLU A 163 -5.41 6.56 -11.41
C GLU A 163 -4.75 6.43 -10.02
N TRP A 164 -4.39 5.22 -9.58
CA TRP A 164 -3.65 5.02 -8.33
C TRP A 164 -2.28 5.69 -8.35
N SER A 165 -1.53 5.58 -9.45
CA SER A 165 -0.23 6.23 -9.59
C SER A 165 -0.35 7.76 -9.54
N LEU A 166 -1.35 8.32 -10.23
CA LEU A 166 -1.63 9.76 -10.19
C LEU A 166 -2.02 10.23 -8.78
N GLN A 167 -2.83 9.46 -8.08
CA GLN A 167 -3.22 9.77 -6.71
C GLN A 167 -2.00 9.78 -5.78
N GLN A 168 -1.15 8.74 -5.83
CA GLN A 168 0.07 8.70 -5.03
C GLN A 168 1.03 9.86 -5.35
N GLN A 169 1.16 10.25 -6.62
CA GLN A 169 1.97 11.40 -7.00
C GLN A 169 1.42 12.71 -6.42
N ARG A 170 0.09 12.88 -6.37
CA ARG A 170 -0.55 14.06 -5.77
C ARG A 170 -0.32 14.07 -4.26
N ASP A 171 -0.56 12.95 -3.60
CA ASP A 171 -0.39 12.83 -2.14
C ASP A 171 1.06 13.07 -1.73
N TRP A 172 2.03 12.53 -2.49
CA TRP A 172 3.45 12.80 -2.28
C TRP A 172 3.81 14.28 -2.47
N LYS A 173 3.28 14.94 -3.51
CA LYS A 173 3.51 16.37 -3.74
C LYS A 173 2.91 17.23 -2.63
N ASN A 174 1.72 16.88 -2.15
CA ASN A 174 1.06 17.58 -1.05
C ASN A 174 1.86 17.41 0.25
N ALA A 175 2.24 16.17 0.60
CA ALA A 175 3.06 15.91 1.78
C ALA A 175 4.41 16.65 1.73
N LEU A 176 5.04 16.73 0.55
CA LEU A 176 6.26 17.50 0.36
C LEU A 176 6.04 19.01 0.53
N ALA A 177 4.91 19.54 0.06
CA ALA A 177 4.56 20.95 0.25
C ALA A 177 4.29 21.26 1.73
N ASP A 178 3.58 20.38 2.43
CA ASP A 178 3.31 20.50 3.87
C ASP A 178 4.60 20.45 4.69
N GLN A 179 5.52 19.55 4.34
CA GLN A 179 6.84 19.47 4.98
C GLN A 179 7.63 20.77 4.79
N LYS A 180 7.72 21.28 3.55
CA LYS A 180 8.41 22.55 3.27
C LYS A 180 7.81 23.71 4.04
N PHE A 181 6.48 23.78 4.11
CA PHE A 181 5.80 24.82 4.87
C PHE A 181 6.09 24.72 6.38
N ALA A 182 6.13 23.51 6.93
CA ALA A 182 6.49 23.28 8.33
C ALA A 182 7.95 23.67 8.61
N ASP A 183 8.88 23.31 7.72
CA ASP A 183 10.30 23.66 7.82
C ASP A 183 10.49 25.20 7.75
N ASP A 184 9.83 25.87 6.79
CA ASP A 184 9.85 27.33 6.67
C ASP A 184 9.30 28.02 7.93
N LEU A 185 8.24 27.48 8.53
CA LEU A 185 7.66 28.00 9.77
C LEU A 185 8.62 27.80 10.95
N TYR A 186 9.27 26.64 11.02
CA TYR A 186 10.28 26.35 12.03
C TYR A 186 11.47 27.31 11.93
N ASP A 187 12.00 27.53 10.73
CA ASP A 187 13.11 28.45 10.52
C ASP A 187 12.74 29.90 10.87
N LYS A 188 11.53 30.36 10.52
CA LYS A 188 11.02 31.68 10.94
C LYS A 188 10.94 31.80 12.45
N ASN A 189 10.41 30.77 13.13
CA ASN A 189 10.34 30.75 14.59
C ASN A 189 11.73 30.74 15.23
N ARG A 190 12.68 29.98 14.68
CA ARG A 190 14.08 29.96 15.14
C ARG A 190 14.70 31.35 15.05
N ILE A 191 14.59 32.01 13.89
CA ILE A 191 15.11 33.37 13.69
C ILE A 191 14.47 34.37 14.66
N ALA A 192 13.15 34.28 14.89
CA ALA A 192 12.46 35.15 15.82
C ALA A 192 12.92 34.93 17.28
N LEU A 193 13.18 33.68 17.68
CA LEU A 193 13.74 33.36 19.00
C LEU A 193 15.17 33.90 19.16
N ASP A 194 16.01 33.74 18.14
CA ASP A 194 17.39 34.27 18.14
C ASP A 194 17.38 35.80 18.26
N GLN A 195 16.53 36.49 17.49
CA GLN A 195 16.35 37.95 17.60
C GLN A 195 15.91 38.37 19.00
N LYS A 196 14.93 37.66 19.58
CA LYS A 196 14.46 37.95 20.95
C LYS A 196 15.55 37.69 22.00
N ALA A 197 16.38 36.67 21.81
CA ALA A 197 17.51 36.40 22.69
C ALA A 197 18.56 37.52 22.62
N MET A 198 18.87 38.00 21.42
CA MET A 198 19.78 39.13 21.21
C MET A 198 19.25 40.42 21.86
N GLU A 199 17.97 40.75 21.67
CA GLU A 199 17.34 41.90 22.33
C GLU A 199 17.37 41.78 23.86
N GLN A 200 17.11 40.59 24.39
CA GLN A 200 17.14 40.34 25.83
C GLN A 200 18.56 40.50 26.39
N GLN A 201 19.57 40.01 25.68
CA GLN A 201 20.97 40.17 26.06
C GLN A 201 21.37 41.65 26.07
N GLN A 202 20.99 42.43 25.05
CA GLN A 202 21.26 43.86 25.01
C GLN A 202 20.63 44.59 26.21
N LYS A 203 19.35 44.32 26.51
CA LYS A 203 18.66 44.89 27.68
C LYS A 203 19.31 44.48 28.99
N GLU A 204 19.78 43.23 29.11
CA GLU A 204 20.47 42.76 30.29
C GLU A 204 21.83 43.48 30.47
N GLU A 205 22.59 43.66 29.39
CA GLU A 205 23.85 44.41 29.41
C GLU A 205 23.63 45.89 29.78
N GLU A 206 22.62 46.53 29.21
CA GLU A 206 22.22 47.91 29.56
C GLU A 206 21.83 48.03 31.03
N ASN A 207 21.02 47.09 31.54
CA ASN A 207 20.63 47.04 32.93
C ASN A 207 21.84 46.83 33.86
N LYS A 208 22.75 45.91 33.51
CA LYS A 208 23.99 45.70 34.28
C LYS A 208 24.83 46.97 34.31
N ARG A 209 24.98 47.67 33.18
CA ARG A 209 25.69 48.96 33.12
C ARG A 209 25.02 50.02 34.00
N ALA A 210 23.69 50.13 33.94
CA ALA A 210 22.93 51.07 34.75
C ALA A 210 23.07 50.78 36.26
N VAL A 211 22.96 49.52 36.66
CA VAL A 211 23.16 49.08 38.06
C VAL A 211 24.58 49.37 38.54
N CYS A 212 25.60 49.06 37.73
CA CYS A 212 27.00 49.37 38.06
C CYS A 212 27.24 50.88 38.20
N ALA A 213 26.65 51.70 37.32
CA ALA A 213 26.74 53.16 37.42
C ALA A 213 26.07 53.67 38.71
N ALA A 214 24.85 53.22 39.01
CA ALA A 214 24.14 53.60 40.22
C ALA A 214 24.89 53.18 41.50
N ALA A 215 25.45 51.95 41.53
CA ALA A 215 26.26 51.48 42.65
C ALA A 215 27.56 52.29 42.81
N LYS A 216 28.21 52.68 41.71
CA LYS A 216 29.39 53.56 41.74
C LYS A 216 29.05 54.92 42.34
N ASP A 217 27.94 55.53 41.92
CA ASP A 217 27.51 56.84 42.43
C ASP A 217 27.09 56.77 43.90
N PHE A 218 26.42 55.69 44.30
CA PHE A 218 26.12 55.41 45.71
C PHE A 218 27.40 55.25 46.55
N ASN A 219 28.37 54.45 46.09
CA ASN A 219 29.64 54.29 46.80
C ASN A 219 30.42 55.62 46.89
N ARG A 220 30.34 56.47 45.85
CA ARG A 220 30.97 57.80 45.84
C ARG A 220 30.32 58.74 46.85
N THR A 221 28.99 58.77 46.91
CA THR A 221 28.25 59.58 47.88
C THR A 221 28.51 59.10 49.31
N GLN A 222 28.45 57.78 49.55
CA GLN A 222 28.78 57.18 50.84
C GLN A 222 30.22 57.48 51.28
N ALA A 223 31.20 57.42 50.37
CA ALA A 223 32.58 57.76 50.68
C ALA A 223 32.74 59.25 51.05
N ALA A 224 32.02 60.15 50.37
CA ALA A 224 32.00 61.56 50.70
C ALA A 224 31.36 61.83 52.08
N GLU A 225 30.22 61.18 52.38
CA GLU A 225 29.57 61.27 53.69
C GLU A 225 30.49 60.78 54.82
N VAL A 226 31.16 59.64 54.63
CA VAL A 226 32.12 59.11 55.60
C VAL A 226 33.31 60.06 55.78
N ALA A 227 33.79 60.69 54.72
CA ALA A 227 34.87 61.67 54.79
C ALA A 227 34.46 62.92 55.58
N GLU A 228 33.25 63.45 55.34
CA GLU A 228 32.71 64.58 56.11
C GLU A 228 32.48 64.21 57.58
N ARG A 229 31.93 63.02 57.86
CA ARG A 229 31.76 62.53 59.23
C ARG A 229 33.11 62.45 59.96
N LYS A 230 34.15 61.91 59.32
CA LYS A 230 35.51 61.87 59.90
C LYS A 230 36.10 63.26 60.13
N LYS A 231 35.83 64.24 59.26
CA LYS A 231 36.27 65.63 59.49
C LYS A 231 35.58 66.22 60.73
N LEU A 232 34.27 66.01 60.85
CA LEU A 232 33.50 66.46 62.01
C LEU A 232 33.96 65.77 63.30
N GLU A 233 34.16 64.45 63.29
CA GLU A 233 34.70 63.68 64.42
C GLU A 233 36.10 64.19 64.81
N LYS A 234 36.99 64.46 63.85
CA LYS A 234 38.31 65.06 64.13
C LYS A 234 38.20 66.45 64.74
N TYR A 235 37.29 67.29 64.24
CA TYR A 235 37.09 68.63 64.75
C TYR A 235 36.49 68.62 66.16
N GLN A 236 35.53 67.72 66.43
CA GLN A 236 34.99 67.48 67.77
C GLN A 236 36.08 67.00 68.72
N LYS A 237 36.85 65.98 68.32
CA LYS A 237 37.98 65.50 69.12
C LYS A 237 38.99 66.61 69.42
N MET A 238 39.33 67.44 68.44
CA MET A 238 40.23 68.58 68.66
C MET A 238 39.66 69.59 69.65
N LYS A 239 38.34 69.84 69.62
CA LYS A 239 37.65 70.68 70.61
C LYS A 239 37.67 70.05 71.99
N ASP A 240 37.38 68.76 72.09
CA ASP A 240 37.37 68.01 73.35
C ASP A 240 38.77 67.96 73.97
N ASP A 241 39.81 67.65 73.17
CA ASP A 241 41.21 67.68 73.58
C ASP A 241 41.61 69.09 74.06
N MET A 242 41.17 70.16 73.37
CA MET A 242 41.44 71.54 73.77
C MET A 242 40.70 71.94 75.06
N ALA A 243 39.46 71.46 75.24
CA ALA A 243 38.69 71.66 76.45
C ALA A 243 39.32 70.91 77.64
N GLU A 244 39.81 69.69 77.43
CA GLU A 244 40.57 68.92 78.43
C GLU A 244 41.85 69.65 78.82
N ILE A 245 42.66 70.10 77.86
CA ILE A 245 43.87 70.89 78.11
C ILE A 245 43.55 72.17 78.90
N SER A 246 42.53 72.93 78.49
CA SER A 246 42.12 74.14 79.20
C SER A 246 41.65 73.85 80.62
N SER A 247 40.88 72.78 80.81
CA SER A 247 40.41 72.34 82.13
C SER A 247 41.56 71.88 83.03
N LEU A 248 42.58 71.23 82.47
CA LEU A 248 43.78 70.84 83.21
C LEU A 248 44.63 72.06 83.59
N LEU A 249 44.82 73.00 82.68
CA LEU A 249 45.59 74.24 82.92
C LEU A 249 44.93 75.17 83.95
N GLN A 250 43.60 75.34 83.87
CA GLN A 250 42.82 76.04 84.90
C GLN A 250 42.59 75.17 86.13
N GLY A 251 42.94 73.89 86.02
CA GLY A 251 42.87 72.92 87.08
C GLY A 251 43.68 73.36 88.28
N ASP A 252 43.08 73.11 89.40
CA ASP A 252 43.48 73.50 90.73
C ASP A 252 44.85 72.86 91.14
N PHE A 253 45.22 71.76 90.48
CA PHE A 253 46.52 71.09 90.63
C PHE A 253 47.66 71.82 89.91
N LEU A 254 47.47 72.24 88.64
CA LEU A 254 48.52 72.90 87.83
C LEU A 254 48.65 74.40 88.13
N SER A 255 47.58 75.06 88.57
CA SER A 255 47.58 76.48 88.96
C SER A 255 48.10 76.74 90.37
N GLU A 256 48.42 75.68 91.12
CA GLU A 256 48.86 75.70 92.52
C GLU A 256 48.03 76.62 93.44
N ASN A 257 46.72 76.72 93.18
CA ASN A 257 45.84 77.67 93.87
C ASN A 257 45.96 77.58 95.42
N PRO A 258 46.32 78.68 96.12
CA PRO A 258 46.48 78.67 97.58
C PRO A 258 45.16 78.45 98.33
N ASP A 259 44.01 78.67 97.69
CA ASP A 259 42.69 78.49 98.31
C ASP A 259 42.36 77.02 98.60
N GLN A 260 43.08 76.07 97.99
CA GLN A 260 42.97 74.64 98.31
C GLN A 260 43.33 74.29 99.76
N ALA A 261 44.11 75.16 100.41
CA ALA A 261 44.52 74.98 101.79
C ALA A 261 43.44 75.44 102.80
N VAL A 262 42.39 76.13 102.35
CA VAL A 262 41.32 76.66 103.22
C VAL A 262 40.40 75.53 103.67
N SER A 263 40.29 75.32 104.98
CA SER A 263 39.39 74.32 105.53
C SER A 263 37.93 74.75 105.46
N SER A 264 37.05 73.84 105.05
CA SER A 264 35.59 74.04 105.12
C SER A 264 35.09 74.25 106.56
N PHE A 265 35.86 73.85 107.58
CA PHE A 265 35.52 73.97 109.00
C PHE A 265 35.95 75.29 109.66
N GLY A 266 36.44 76.26 108.87
CA GLY A 266 36.66 77.64 109.33
C GLY A 266 37.93 78.26 108.77
N SER A 267 37.90 79.57 108.50
CA SER A 267 38.97 80.34 107.83
C SER A 267 40.32 80.34 108.57
N HIS A 268 40.34 80.00 109.85
CA HIS A 268 41.55 79.92 110.67
C HIS A 268 42.20 78.53 110.64
N ARG A 269 41.56 77.52 110.05
CA ARG A 269 42.09 76.16 109.91
C ARG A 269 42.58 75.93 108.50
N VAL A 270 43.75 75.32 108.41
CA VAL A 270 44.39 74.96 107.16
C VAL A 270 44.38 73.44 107.02
N ILE A 271 44.10 72.95 105.81
CA ILE A 271 44.20 71.54 105.45
C ILE A 271 45.68 71.16 105.33
N THR A 272 46.15 70.27 106.21
CA THR A 272 47.58 70.03 106.45
C THR A 272 48.33 69.46 105.25
N ASP A 273 47.70 68.59 104.46
CA ASP A 273 48.25 67.96 103.25
C ASP A 273 48.32 68.91 102.05
N ARG A 274 47.57 70.02 102.08
CA ARG A 274 47.48 70.99 100.98
C ARG A 274 48.06 72.36 101.31
N TRP A 275 48.74 72.47 102.45
CA TRP A 275 49.32 73.72 102.89
C TRP A 275 50.59 74.07 102.09
N LYS A 276 50.57 75.22 101.40
CA LYS A 276 51.64 75.69 100.51
C LYS A 276 52.33 76.96 101.04
N GLY A 277 52.51 77.05 102.36
CA GLY A 277 53.16 78.20 103.01
C GLY A 277 52.21 79.31 103.43
N MET A 278 52.76 80.38 104.02
CA MET A 278 51.99 81.52 104.51
C MET A 278 51.66 82.50 103.39
N ASN A 279 50.51 83.18 103.47
CA ASN A 279 50.13 84.19 102.49
C ASN A 279 51.08 85.42 102.61
N GLN A 280 51.28 86.14 101.50
CA GLN A 280 52.16 87.30 101.43
C GLN A 280 51.80 88.36 102.50
N ASP A 281 50.50 88.56 102.74
CA ASP A 281 49.99 89.49 103.76
C ASP A 281 50.33 89.03 105.19
N GLN A 282 50.30 87.72 105.46
CA GLN A 282 50.68 87.16 106.77
C GLN A 282 52.19 87.31 107.00
N LEU A 283 53.01 87.08 105.98
CA LEU A 283 54.45 87.32 106.04
C LEU A 283 54.77 88.81 106.27
N MET A 284 54.01 89.73 105.65
CA MET A 284 54.16 91.16 105.90
C MET A 284 53.79 91.55 107.33
N ALA A 285 52.73 90.99 107.89
CA ALA A 285 52.35 91.22 109.29
C ALA A 285 53.42 90.73 110.29
N ILE A 286 54.07 89.59 110.01
CA ILE A 286 55.21 89.08 110.79
C ILE A 286 56.41 90.03 110.69
N ARG A 287 56.74 90.51 109.48
CA ARG A 287 57.84 91.48 109.30
C ARG A 287 57.57 92.79 110.03
N TYR A 288 56.34 93.28 109.99
CA TYR A 288 55.92 94.49 110.69
C TYR A 288 56.02 94.35 112.21
N SER A 289 55.56 93.22 112.76
CA SER A 289 55.68 92.92 114.20
C SER A 289 57.12 92.75 114.65
N GLN A 290 58.01 92.16 113.83
CA GLN A 290 59.44 92.10 114.13
C GLN A 290 60.09 93.48 114.19
N GLN A 291 59.72 94.41 113.30
CA GLN A 291 60.19 95.81 113.37
C GLN A 291 59.74 96.51 114.65
N GLN A 292 58.50 96.29 115.09
CA GLN A 292 57.99 96.81 116.36
C GLN A 292 58.80 96.30 117.57
N GLN A 293 59.13 95.00 117.61
CA GLN A 293 59.96 94.42 118.67
C GLN A 293 61.37 95.03 118.73
N VAL A 294 61.97 95.38 117.58
CA VAL A 294 63.26 96.07 117.53
C VAL A 294 63.17 97.46 118.17
N LEU A 295 62.07 98.20 117.92
CA LEU A 295 61.82 99.51 118.52
C LEU A 295 61.60 99.40 120.05
N GLU A 296 60.80 98.44 120.52
CA GLU A 296 60.58 98.24 121.96
C GLU A 296 61.87 97.90 122.71
N LYS A 297 62.75 97.08 122.12
CA LYS A 297 64.05 96.72 122.72
C LYS A 297 64.96 97.93 122.89
N LEU A 298 64.97 98.85 121.93
CA LEU A 298 65.73 100.10 121.99
C LEU A 298 65.21 101.04 123.10
N VAL A 299 63.89 101.09 123.32
CA VAL A 299 63.27 101.87 124.40
C VAL A 299 63.62 101.29 125.78
N PHE A 300 63.59 99.95 125.92
CA PHE A 300 64.00 99.27 127.16
C PHE A 300 65.48 99.50 127.51
N GLN A 301 66.34 99.59 126.49
CA GLN A 301 67.79 99.79 126.66
C GLN A 301 68.14 101.23 127.07
N LEU A 302 67.37 102.23 126.65
CA LEU A 302 67.50 103.63 127.09
C LEU A 302 67.02 103.86 128.54
N MET A 303 66.00 103.13 129.01
CA MET A 303 65.56 103.19 130.42
C MET A 303 66.61 102.62 131.40
N CYS A 304 67.38 101.60 131.00
CA CYS A 304 68.42 101.01 131.86
C CYS A 304 69.66 101.92 132.04
N ILE A 305 69.98 102.80 131.08
CA ILE A 305 71.19 103.66 131.14
C ILE A 305 71.02 104.81 132.15
N PHE A 306 69.82 105.34 132.35
CA PHE A 306 69.58 106.46 133.29
C PHE A 306 69.52 106.07 134.78
N CYS A 307 69.35 104.78 135.11
CA CYS A 307 69.19 104.33 136.50
C CYS A 307 70.51 103.91 137.18
N ILE A 308 71.55 103.60 136.40
CA ILE A 308 72.81 103.00 136.88
C ILE A 308 73.75 103.99 137.62
N PRO A 309 73.82 105.31 137.32
CA PRO A 309 74.70 106.23 138.08
C PRO A 309 74.23 106.53 139.52
N ARG A 310 72.97 106.21 139.87
CA ARG A 310 72.36 106.54 141.17
C ARG A 310 72.62 105.48 142.26
N PHE A 311 72.93 104.24 141.87
CA PHE A 311 73.20 103.13 142.79
C PHE A 311 74.66 103.07 143.28
N ASN A 312 75.65 103.45 142.44
CA ASN A 312 77.06 103.39 142.82
C ASN A 312 77.49 104.46 143.84
N ASN A 313 76.79 105.60 143.93
CA ASN A 313 77.05 106.66 144.92
C ASN A 313 76.63 106.32 146.37
N ILE A 314 75.82 105.26 146.56
CA ILE A 314 75.33 104.83 147.88
C ILE A 314 76.26 103.76 148.49
N ILE A 315 76.94 102.96 147.66
CA ILE A 315 77.83 101.89 148.12
C ILE A 315 79.17 102.45 148.64
N ASP A 316 79.70 103.51 148.03
CA ASP A 316 80.97 104.16 148.46
C ASP A 316 80.88 104.91 149.80
N LYS A 317 79.69 105.33 150.23
CA LYS A 317 79.46 106.01 151.52
C LYS A 317 79.29 105.05 152.70
N VAL A 318 78.99 103.78 152.47
CA VAL A 318 78.76 102.78 153.52
C VAL A 318 80.04 102.04 153.91
N CYS A 319 80.95 101.79 152.96
CA CYS A 319 82.23 101.13 153.25
C CYS A 319 83.22 102.02 154.05
N ARG A 320 83.21 103.35 153.88
CA ARG A 320 84.06 104.29 154.65
C ARG A 320 83.70 104.43 156.13
N ARG A 321 82.61 103.81 156.61
CA ARG A 321 82.12 103.96 158.00
C ARG A 321 82.32 102.74 158.90
N LYS A 322 82.83 101.60 158.39
CA LYS A 322 82.91 100.34 159.15
C LYS A 322 84.31 99.73 159.32
N TYR A 323 85.31 100.08 158.50
CA TYR A 323 86.65 99.51 158.59
C TYR A 323 87.71 100.58 158.36
N GLY A 324 88.37 101.02 159.44
CA GLY A 324 89.47 101.98 159.36
C GLY A 324 90.73 101.33 158.78
N LEU A 325 91.15 101.82 157.61
CA LEU A 325 92.47 101.58 157.01
C LEU A 325 92.96 102.89 156.37
N PRO A 326 94.26 103.22 156.48
CA PRO A 326 94.82 104.47 156.00
C PRO A 326 95.19 104.45 154.51
N CYS A 327 95.43 105.68 154.00
CA CYS A 327 95.92 106.15 152.71
C CYS A 327 96.89 105.18 151.95
N ILE A 328 97.09 105.21 150.62
CA ILE A 328 97.46 106.31 149.69
C ILE A 328 97.34 105.74 148.24
N SER A 329 96.83 106.53 147.26
CA SER A 329 97.15 106.59 145.80
C SER A 329 95.97 107.16 145.03
#